data_AF-B4H1B0-F1
#
_entry.id   AF-B4H1B0-F1
#
_cell.length_a   1.000
_cell.length_b   1.000
_cell.length_c   1.000
_cell.angle_alpha   90.00
_cell.angle_beta   90.00
_cell.angle_gamma   90.00
#
_symmetry.space_group_name_H-M   'P 1'
#
loop_
_entity.id
_entity.type
_entity.pdbx_description
1 polymer ?
#
loop_
_entity_poly.entity_id
_entity_poly.type
_entity_poly.pdbx_seq_one_letter_code
_entity_poly.pdbx_strand_id
1 'polypeptide(L)'
;MKKQEMSTQKTTADNFDAFIADMASLHMSSDVEFLVEGQRLPGHRQVLAKRSEYFRALLCGSMLESRQREVRLEVPLEPFKAILEYLYTGKLPLSSLDVDMLIDVRDLAHFYCLGYVETLITGYLQQKMSVSNVCAILNAAKRCDLEQSIEECQTFMDQNAYDVLKHDSFQMLTKQSIEEFLRRDFFNVPEVDIFRAVWKWSDKKSQGGHQDSGLARTSPPHEYR
;
A
#
# COMPACT_ATOMS: atom_id res chain seq x y z
N MET A 1 1.41 28.56 -23.94
CA MET A 1 1.61 27.26 -24.60
C MET A 1 2.60 26.46 -23.77
N LYS A 2 2.14 25.81 -22.69
CA LYS A 2 1.97 24.34 -22.57
C LYS A 2 3.16 23.52 -23.11
N LYS A 3 4.04 23.09 -22.19
CA LYS A 3 4.39 21.68 -21.91
C LYS A 3 5.58 21.62 -20.94
N GLN A 4 5.27 21.56 -19.65
CA GLN A 4 6.15 21.04 -18.61
C GLN A 4 5.23 20.19 -17.75
N GLU A 5 5.36 18.87 -17.86
CA GLU A 5 4.85 17.83 -16.95
C GLU A 5 4.90 16.50 -17.71
N MET A 6 5.95 15.72 -17.44
CA MET A 6 6.07 14.26 -17.62
C MET A 6 7.55 13.92 -17.44
N SER A 7 8.03 13.73 -16.21
CA SER A 7 9.36 13.11 -16.02
C SER A 7 9.60 12.38 -14.69
N THR A 8 8.67 12.35 -13.73
CA THR A 8 9.03 11.85 -12.39
C THR A 8 8.60 10.41 -12.08
N GLN A 9 7.88 9.72 -12.98
CA GLN A 9 7.46 8.32 -12.76
C GLN A 9 8.30 7.26 -13.49
N LYS A 10 9.33 7.66 -14.24
CA LYS A 10 10.06 6.74 -15.15
C LYS A 10 11.29 6.05 -14.52
N THR A 11 11.73 6.46 -13.33
CA THR A 11 13.07 6.12 -12.82
C THR A 11 13.15 4.79 -12.04
N THR A 12 12.06 4.34 -11.42
CA THR A 12 12.05 3.11 -10.60
C THR A 12 11.97 1.84 -11.44
N ALA A 13 11.09 1.82 -12.45
CA ALA A 13 10.93 0.70 -13.36
C ALA A 13 12.21 0.42 -14.18
N ASP A 14 12.85 1.47 -14.71
CA ASP A 14 14.09 1.36 -15.49
C ASP A 14 15.27 0.78 -14.66
N ASN A 15 15.32 1.09 -13.35
CA ASN A 15 16.33 0.55 -12.45
C ASN A 15 16.09 -0.93 -12.12
N PHE A 16 14.83 -1.33 -11.96
CA PHE A 16 14.47 -2.70 -11.65
C PHE A 16 14.72 -3.64 -12.85
N ASP A 17 14.39 -3.21 -14.07
CA ASP A 17 14.66 -4.00 -15.28
C ASP A 17 16.17 -4.18 -15.51
N ALA A 18 16.98 -3.15 -15.24
CA ALA A 18 18.43 -3.25 -15.25
C ALA A 18 18.94 -4.20 -14.16
N PHE A 19 18.35 -4.19 -12.97
CA PHE A 19 18.66 -5.11 -11.88
C PHE A 19 18.33 -6.57 -12.24
N ILE A 20 17.17 -6.84 -12.85
CA ILE A 20 16.80 -8.17 -13.34
C ILE A 20 17.72 -8.62 -14.47
N ALA A 21 18.09 -7.71 -15.38
CA ALA A 21 19.06 -8.00 -16.44
C ALA A 21 20.45 -8.34 -15.87
N ASP A 22 20.92 -7.62 -14.85
CA ASP A 22 22.17 -7.92 -14.15
C ASP A 22 22.12 -9.29 -13.48
N MET A 23 21.02 -9.59 -12.77
CA MET A 23 20.74 -10.92 -12.22
C MET A 23 20.76 -12.04 -13.27
N ALA A 24 20.15 -11.80 -14.44
CA ALA A 24 20.12 -12.76 -15.54
C ALA A 24 21.49 -12.92 -16.22
N SER A 25 22.32 -11.88 -16.20
CA SER A 25 23.67 -11.88 -16.77
C SER A 25 24.69 -12.61 -15.90
N LEU A 26 24.48 -12.67 -14.57
CA LEU A 26 25.29 -13.42 -13.61
C LEU A 26 24.99 -14.93 -13.65
N HIS A 27 25.06 -15.56 -14.84
CA HIS A 27 25.12 -17.00 -15.13
C HIS A 27 24.20 -17.99 -14.37
N MET A 28 23.26 -17.54 -13.55
CA MET A 28 22.33 -18.37 -12.81
C MET A 28 21.00 -18.37 -13.54
N SER A 29 20.66 -19.49 -14.17
CA SER A 29 19.31 -19.68 -14.70
C SER A 29 18.33 -19.64 -13.53
N SER A 30 17.39 -18.69 -13.56
CA SER A 30 16.29 -18.62 -12.60
C SER A 30 15.53 -19.96 -12.50
N ASP A 31 15.31 -20.45 -11.27
CA ASP A 31 14.66 -21.72 -10.96
C ASP A 31 13.19 -21.55 -10.48
N VAL A 32 12.70 -20.31 -10.49
CA VAL A 32 11.31 -19.93 -10.23
C VAL A 32 10.97 -18.61 -10.92
N GLU A 33 9.76 -18.49 -11.47
CA GLU A 33 9.19 -17.25 -12.01
C GLU A 33 7.94 -16.87 -11.21
N PHE A 34 7.83 -15.61 -10.81
CA PHE A 34 6.62 -15.06 -10.19
C PHE A 34 5.76 -14.37 -11.23
N LEU A 35 4.48 -14.73 -11.32
CA LEU A 35 3.49 -14.03 -12.12
C LEU A 35 2.71 -13.06 -11.23
N VAL A 36 2.94 -11.77 -11.42
CA VAL A 36 2.33 -10.67 -10.63
C VAL A 36 1.73 -9.66 -11.59
N GLU A 37 0.43 -9.40 -11.50
CA GLU A 37 -0.31 -8.51 -12.41
C GLU A 37 0.00 -8.76 -13.91
N GLY A 38 0.19 -10.02 -14.29
CA GLY A 38 0.50 -10.42 -15.67
C GLY A 38 1.98 -10.30 -16.08
N GLN A 39 2.86 -9.75 -15.23
CA GLN A 39 4.30 -9.70 -15.46
C GLN A 39 5.02 -10.89 -14.85
N ARG A 40 6.01 -11.43 -15.58
CA ARG A 40 6.87 -12.54 -15.14
C ARG A 40 8.16 -11.97 -14.55
N LEU A 41 8.43 -12.32 -13.30
CA LEU A 41 9.60 -11.88 -12.56
C LEU A 41 10.47 -13.10 -12.22
N PRO A 42 11.69 -13.21 -12.78
CA PRO A 42 12.57 -14.33 -12.47
C PRO A 42 13.13 -14.22 -11.05
N GLY A 43 13.28 -15.37 -10.39
CA GLY A 43 13.83 -15.47 -9.04
C GLY A 43 14.69 -16.72 -8.83
N HIS A 44 15.26 -16.82 -7.63
CA HIS A 44 16.12 -17.91 -7.18
C HIS A 44 15.66 -18.43 -5.83
N ARG A 45 15.13 -19.65 -5.79
CA ARG A 45 14.52 -20.25 -4.59
C ARG A 45 15.44 -20.16 -3.38
N GLN A 46 16.71 -20.52 -3.55
CA GLN A 46 17.67 -20.54 -2.46
C GLN A 46 18.00 -19.15 -1.90
N VAL A 47 17.99 -18.11 -2.74
CA VAL A 47 18.22 -16.74 -2.28
C VAL A 47 17.03 -16.27 -1.45
N LEU A 48 15.81 -16.43 -1.99
CA LEU A 48 14.58 -15.99 -1.33
C LEU A 48 14.31 -16.77 -0.04
N ALA A 49 14.48 -18.09 -0.06
CA ALA A 49 14.30 -18.96 1.10
C ALA A 49 15.29 -18.68 2.25
N LYS A 50 16.50 -18.19 1.95
CA LYS A 50 17.46 -17.79 2.99
C LYS A 50 17.07 -16.50 3.70
N ARG A 51 16.23 -15.66 3.08
CA ARG A 51 15.94 -14.30 3.55
C ARG A 51 14.51 -14.05 3.97
N SER A 52 13.61 -14.98 3.67
CA SER A 52 12.20 -14.93 4.07
C SER A 52 11.72 -16.32 4.44
N GLU A 53 11.13 -16.44 5.63
CA GLU A 53 10.54 -17.70 6.09
C GLU A 53 9.32 -18.08 5.26
N TYR A 54 8.54 -17.10 4.82
CA TYR A 54 7.44 -17.29 3.88
C TYR A 54 7.95 -17.94 2.58
N PHE A 55 8.96 -17.35 1.93
CA PHE A 55 9.49 -17.91 0.67
C PHE A 55 10.19 -19.26 0.90
N ARG A 56 10.77 -19.49 2.08
CA ARG A 56 11.32 -20.80 2.45
C ARG A 56 10.22 -21.86 2.49
N ALA A 57 9.10 -21.57 3.12
CA ALA A 57 7.96 -22.48 3.18
C ALA A 57 7.36 -22.72 1.79
N LEU A 58 7.16 -21.65 1.02
CA LEU A 58 6.56 -21.69 -0.31
C LEU A 58 7.43 -22.45 -1.32
N LEU A 59 8.74 -22.19 -1.35
CA LEU A 59 9.61 -22.63 -2.44
C LEU A 59 10.43 -23.88 -2.14
N CYS A 60 10.66 -24.19 -0.86
CA CYS A 60 11.52 -25.30 -0.42
C CYS A 60 10.76 -26.36 0.41
N GLY A 61 9.44 -26.25 0.53
CA GLY A 61 8.60 -27.23 1.22
C GLY A 61 8.45 -28.57 0.47
N SER A 62 7.69 -29.50 1.06
CA SER A 62 7.35 -30.79 0.45
C SER A 62 6.06 -30.78 -0.38
N MET A 63 5.36 -29.64 -0.41
CA MET A 63 4.07 -29.47 -1.11
C MET A 63 4.23 -29.37 -2.63
N LEU A 64 3.14 -29.44 -3.39
CA LEU A 64 3.20 -29.42 -4.86
C LEU A 64 3.68 -28.07 -5.38
N GLU A 65 3.31 -26.99 -4.69
CA GLU A 65 3.62 -25.60 -4.95
C GLU A 65 5.15 -25.36 -4.95
N SER A 66 5.89 -26.04 -4.08
CA SER A 66 7.35 -25.92 -4.02
C SER A 66 8.06 -26.51 -5.24
N ARG A 67 7.37 -27.31 -6.07
CA ARG A 67 7.90 -27.92 -7.30
C ARG A 67 7.48 -27.17 -8.55
N GLN A 68 6.56 -26.20 -8.45
CA GLN A 68 6.08 -25.44 -9.59
C GLN A 68 7.10 -24.39 -10.02
N ARG A 69 7.43 -24.34 -11.31
CA ARG A 69 8.35 -23.34 -11.85
C ARG A 69 7.75 -21.93 -11.87
N GLU A 70 6.43 -21.80 -12.04
CA GLU A 70 5.69 -20.53 -12.03
C GLU A 70 4.87 -20.45 -10.73
N VAL A 71 4.98 -19.33 -10.01
CA VAL A 71 4.23 -19.02 -8.78
C VAL A 71 3.39 -17.78 -9.04
N ARG A 72 2.07 -17.87 -8.86
CA ARG A 72 1.16 -16.71 -9.04
C ARG A 72 0.95 -16.00 -7.71
N LEU A 73 1.12 -14.69 -7.70
CA LEU A 73 0.90 -13.87 -6.50
C LEU A 73 -0.13 -12.78 -6.82
N GLU A 74 -1.15 -12.68 -5.98
CA GLU A 74 -2.19 -11.66 -6.06
C GLU A 74 -1.79 -10.46 -5.19
N VAL A 75 -0.72 -9.78 -5.61
CA VAL A 75 -0.16 -8.61 -4.91
C VAL A 75 0.13 -7.49 -5.90
N PRO A 76 0.19 -6.23 -5.46
CA PRO A 76 0.59 -5.12 -6.33
C PRO A 76 2.02 -5.32 -6.88
N LEU A 77 2.21 -5.11 -8.18
CA LEU A 77 3.46 -5.39 -8.87
C LEU A 77 4.64 -4.56 -8.35
N GLU A 78 4.49 -3.24 -8.30
CA GLU A 78 5.60 -2.34 -7.96
C GLU A 78 6.08 -2.56 -6.50
N PRO A 79 5.19 -2.65 -5.48
CA PRO A 79 5.58 -3.05 -4.14
C PRO A 79 6.32 -4.40 -4.09
N PHE A 80 5.86 -5.39 -4.87
CA PHE A 80 6.52 -6.68 -4.95
C PHE A 80 7.93 -6.60 -5.56
N LYS A 81 8.13 -5.78 -6.60
CA LYS A 81 9.45 -5.52 -7.18
C LYS A 81 10.42 -4.95 -6.15
N ALA A 82 9.98 -3.99 -5.34
CA ALA A 82 10.80 -3.42 -4.27
C ALA A 82 11.19 -4.46 -3.20
N ILE A 83 10.24 -5.34 -2.82
CA ILE A 83 10.54 -6.48 -1.93
C ILE A 83 11.55 -7.43 -2.56
N LEU A 84 11.38 -7.77 -3.84
CA LEU A 84 12.27 -8.68 -4.53
C LEU A 84 13.68 -8.10 -4.61
N GLU A 85 13.84 -6.83 -5.01
CA GLU A 85 15.13 -6.14 -5.03
C GLU A 85 15.78 -6.12 -3.65
N TYR A 86 15.01 -5.85 -2.59
CA TYR A 86 15.51 -5.91 -1.21
C TYR A 86 16.02 -7.31 -0.84
N LEU A 87 15.30 -8.37 -1.21
CA LEU A 87 15.73 -9.75 -0.94
C LEU A 87 17.06 -10.10 -1.63
N TYR A 88 17.37 -9.48 -2.77
CA TYR A 88 18.67 -9.69 -3.42
C TYR A 88 19.77 -8.79 -2.87
N THR A 89 19.48 -7.50 -2.71
CA THR A 89 20.51 -6.48 -2.46
C THR A 89 20.69 -6.14 -0.98
N GLY A 90 19.67 -6.43 -0.16
CA GLY A 90 19.56 -5.94 1.22
C GLY A 90 19.30 -4.43 1.33
N LYS A 91 19.03 -3.74 0.22
CA LYS A 91 18.81 -2.29 0.17
C LYS A 91 17.36 -1.98 -0.15
N LEU A 92 16.83 -0.94 0.48
CA LEU A 92 15.50 -0.39 0.19
C LEU A 92 15.59 1.14 0.19
N PRO A 93 15.52 1.81 -0.98
CA PRO A 93 15.71 3.25 -1.07
C PRO A 93 14.44 4.01 -0.65
N LEU A 94 14.15 4.05 0.65
CA LEU A 94 12.93 4.63 1.23
C LEU A 94 12.60 6.04 0.72
N SER A 95 13.60 6.89 0.55
CA SER A 95 13.43 8.27 0.09
C SER A 95 12.95 8.42 -1.35
N SER A 96 13.03 7.35 -2.15
CA SER A 96 12.56 7.34 -3.54
C SER A 96 11.12 6.85 -3.70
N LEU A 97 10.53 6.35 -2.61
CA LEU A 97 9.17 5.83 -2.58
C LEU A 97 8.22 6.88 -1.98
N ASP A 98 7.05 7.02 -2.57
CA ASP A 98 5.97 7.82 -1.96
C ASP A 98 5.33 7.08 -0.78
N VAL A 99 4.45 7.76 -0.06
CA VAL A 99 3.85 7.21 1.18
C VAL A 99 2.97 5.99 0.89
N ASP A 100 2.22 6.01 -0.20
CA ASP A 100 1.31 4.92 -0.55
C ASP A 100 2.12 3.66 -0.91
N MET A 101 3.17 3.82 -1.71
CA MET A 101 4.13 2.77 -2.03
C MET A 101 4.86 2.25 -0.79
N LEU A 102 5.26 3.12 0.14
CA LEU A 102 5.88 2.70 1.41
C LEU A 102 4.92 1.85 2.24
N ILE A 103 3.65 2.24 2.31
CA ILE A 103 2.60 1.47 3.00
C ILE A 103 2.44 0.09 2.35
N ASP A 104 2.32 0.01 1.02
CA ASP A 104 2.14 -1.25 0.32
C ASP A 104 3.36 -2.17 0.47
N VAL A 105 4.58 -1.64 0.37
CA VAL A 105 5.82 -2.41 0.60
C VAL A 105 5.88 -2.91 2.03
N ARG A 106 5.45 -2.10 3.01
CA ARG A 106 5.41 -2.49 4.42
C ARG A 106 4.39 -3.61 4.67
N ASP A 107 3.21 -3.53 4.06
CA ASP A 107 2.17 -4.55 4.15
C ASP A 107 2.66 -5.89 3.55
N LEU A 108 3.35 -5.84 2.41
CA LEU A 108 4.01 -7.02 1.83
C LEU A 108 5.17 -7.53 2.69
N ALA A 109 5.97 -6.64 3.29
CA ALA A 109 7.04 -7.02 4.19
C ALA A 109 6.50 -7.81 5.39
N HIS A 110 5.39 -7.36 5.97
CA HIS A 110 4.70 -8.08 7.03
C HIS A 110 4.26 -9.48 6.55
N PHE A 111 3.56 -9.56 5.41
CA PHE A 111 3.07 -10.81 4.84
C PHE A 111 4.20 -11.81 4.52
N TYR A 112 5.33 -11.33 4.02
CA TYR A 112 6.51 -12.14 3.68
C TYR A 112 7.47 -12.36 4.86
N CYS A 113 7.07 -12.00 6.08
CA CYS A 113 7.83 -12.15 7.32
C CYS A 113 9.20 -11.43 7.31
N LEU A 114 9.24 -10.20 6.80
CA LEU A 114 10.42 -9.35 6.70
C LEU A 114 10.42 -8.27 7.79
N GLY A 115 10.48 -8.69 9.05
CA GLY A 115 10.29 -7.80 10.22
C GLY A 115 11.24 -6.60 10.29
N TYR A 116 12.49 -6.73 9.79
CA TYR A 116 13.41 -5.59 9.70
C TYR A 116 12.91 -4.51 8.73
N VAL A 117 12.41 -4.91 7.55
CA VAL A 117 11.87 -3.99 6.55
C VAL A 117 10.62 -3.31 7.09
N GLU A 118 9.74 -4.09 7.73
CA GLU A 118 8.53 -3.56 8.37
C GLU A 118 8.86 -2.47 9.40
N THR A 119 9.82 -2.73 10.28
CA THR A 119 10.26 -1.77 11.30
C THR A 119 10.92 -0.54 10.68
N LEU A 120 11.77 -0.75 9.67
CA LEU A 120 12.47 0.31 8.96
C LEU A 120 11.49 1.29 8.28
N ILE A 121 10.50 0.76 7.56
CA ILE A 121 9.48 1.60 6.89
C ILE A 121 8.58 2.28 7.91
N THR A 122 8.15 1.57 8.95
CA THR A 122 7.31 2.14 10.01
C THR A 122 8.01 3.35 10.67
N GLY A 123 9.28 3.22 11.03
CA GLY A 123 10.08 4.33 11.57
C GLY A 123 10.27 5.49 10.59
N TYR A 124 10.42 5.20 9.30
CA TYR A 124 10.52 6.23 8.28
C TYR A 124 9.21 7.01 8.10
N LEU A 125 8.07 6.33 8.08
CA LEU A 125 6.74 6.94 8.00
C LEU A 125 6.45 7.82 9.22
N GLN A 126 6.83 7.37 10.42
CA GLN A 126 6.72 8.16 11.65
C GLN A 126 7.53 9.46 11.56
N GLN A 127 8.78 9.41 11.09
CA GLN A 127 9.62 10.61 10.93
C GLN A 127 9.12 11.57 9.85
N LYS A 128 8.40 11.07 8.85
CA LYS A 128 7.85 11.85 7.73
C LYS A 128 6.37 12.20 7.91
N MET A 129 5.80 11.93 9.09
CA MET A 129 4.40 12.21 9.37
C MET A 129 4.11 13.70 9.22
N SER A 130 3.03 14.01 8.52
CA SER A 130 2.60 15.35 8.18
C SER A 130 1.09 15.40 7.99
N VAL A 131 0.51 16.61 7.97
CA VAL A 131 -0.93 16.81 7.76
C VAL A 131 -1.42 16.17 6.45
N SER A 132 -0.58 16.14 5.41
CA SER A 132 -0.96 15.59 4.11
C SER A 132 -0.99 14.06 4.05
N ASN A 133 -0.29 13.36 4.95
CA ASN A 133 -0.14 11.91 4.90
C ASN A 133 -0.64 11.15 6.14
N VAL A 134 -0.86 11.83 7.28
CA VAL A 134 -1.23 11.17 8.55
C VAL A 134 -2.50 10.32 8.43
N CYS A 135 -3.50 10.76 7.65
CA CYS A 135 -4.74 9.98 7.46
C CYS A 135 -4.52 8.68 6.66
N ALA A 136 -3.60 8.69 5.69
CA ALA A 136 -3.23 7.51 4.92
C ALA A 136 -2.45 6.53 5.81
N ILE A 137 -1.49 7.04 6.58
CA ILE A 137 -0.69 6.26 7.54
C ILE A 137 -1.59 5.65 8.62
N LEU A 138 -2.54 6.41 9.18
CA LEU A 138 -3.50 5.91 10.17
C LEU A 138 -4.34 4.75 9.61
N ASN A 139 -4.85 4.90 8.38
CA ASN A 139 -5.62 3.83 7.76
C ASN A 139 -4.78 2.57 7.54
N ALA A 140 -3.52 2.72 7.13
CA ALA A 140 -2.60 1.60 6.99
C ALA A 140 -2.33 0.91 8.33
N ALA A 141 -2.01 1.70 9.36
CA ALA A 141 -1.74 1.19 10.70
C ALA A 141 -2.94 0.41 11.26
N LYS A 142 -4.16 0.87 11.00
CA LYS A 142 -5.39 0.17 11.38
C LYS A 142 -5.65 -1.12 10.61
N ARG A 143 -5.32 -1.18 9.32
CA ARG A 143 -5.49 -2.43 8.54
C ARG A 143 -4.57 -3.55 9.02
N CYS A 144 -3.44 -3.18 9.62
CA CYS A 144 -2.42 -4.11 10.10
C CYS A 144 -2.40 -4.24 11.63
N ASP A 145 -3.42 -3.73 12.34
CA ASP A 145 -3.55 -3.78 13.79
C ASP A 145 -2.28 -3.31 14.55
N LEU A 146 -1.64 -2.24 14.07
CA LEU A 146 -0.41 -1.69 14.65
C LEU A 146 -0.72 -0.66 15.73
N GLU A 147 -1.03 -1.12 16.94
CA GLU A 147 -1.48 -0.24 18.04
C GLU A 147 -0.57 0.98 18.28
N GLN A 148 0.75 0.77 18.30
CA GLN A 148 1.70 1.87 18.53
C GLN A 148 1.64 2.93 17.41
N SER A 149 1.58 2.51 16.14
CA SER A 149 1.53 3.46 15.01
C SER A 149 0.18 4.18 14.95
N ILE A 150 -0.90 3.52 15.36
CA ILE A 150 -2.23 4.14 15.50
C ILE A 150 -2.19 5.24 16.56
N GLU A 151 -1.60 4.97 17.73
CA GLU A 151 -1.49 5.93 18.83
C GLU A 151 -0.66 7.17 18.43
N GLU A 152 0.44 6.98 17.71
CA GLU A 152 1.27 8.07 17.22
C GLU A 152 0.54 8.93 16.16
N CYS A 153 -0.15 8.29 15.22
CA CYS A 153 -0.98 9.01 14.24
C CYS A 153 -2.08 9.82 14.93
N GLN A 154 -2.75 9.22 15.91
CA GLN A 154 -3.77 9.87 16.70
C GLN A 154 -3.21 11.08 17.46
N THR A 155 -2.08 10.90 18.14
CA THR A 155 -1.37 11.98 18.86
C THR A 155 -1.00 13.13 17.93
N PHE A 156 -0.47 12.82 16.74
CA PHE A 156 -0.16 13.83 15.74
C PHE A 156 -1.43 14.57 15.26
N MET A 157 -2.50 13.83 15.00
CA MET A 157 -3.78 14.42 14.58
C MET A 157 -4.38 15.31 15.67
N ASP A 158 -4.28 14.92 16.94
CA ASP A 158 -4.77 15.72 18.06
C ASP A 158 -3.99 17.03 18.19
N GLN A 159 -2.66 16.98 18.02
CA GLN A 159 -1.79 18.16 18.06
C GLN A 159 -1.97 19.11 16.86
N ASN A 160 -2.37 18.58 15.70
CA ASN A 160 -2.51 19.33 14.44
C ASN A 160 -3.96 19.38 13.95
N ALA A 161 -4.93 19.25 14.87
CA ALA A 161 -6.33 18.99 14.56
C ALA A 161 -6.94 20.01 13.58
N TYR A 162 -6.66 21.29 13.80
CA TYR A 162 -7.17 22.37 12.97
C TYR A 162 -6.73 22.22 11.50
N ASP A 163 -5.46 21.93 11.26
CA ASP A 163 -4.90 21.78 9.92
C ASP A 163 -5.38 20.47 9.28
N VAL A 164 -5.42 19.38 10.04
CA VAL A 164 -5.91 18.07 9.59
C VAL A 164 -7.38 18.15 9.14
N LEU A 165 -8.25 18.79 9.93
CA LEU A 165 -9.68 18.93 9.60
C LEU A 165 -9.93 19.73 8.31
N LYS A 166 -9.04 20.68 7.99
CA LYS A 166 -9.15 21.54 6.80
C LYS A 166 -8.48 20.94 5.57
N HIS A 167 -7.50 20.07 5.77
CA HIS A 167 -6.76 19.45 4.68
C HIS A 167 -7.57 18.36 3.97
N ASP A 168 -7.32 18.16 2.68
CA ASP A 168 -8.06 17.18 1.87
C ASP A 168 -7.74 15.72 2.25
N SER A 169 -6.64 15.48 2.97
CA SER A 169 -6.27 14.17 3.51
C SER A 169 -7.32 13.61 4.48
N PHE A 170 -8.06 14.48 5.19
CA PHE A 170 -9.17 14.07 6.07
C PHE A 170 -10.22 13.22 5.34
N GLN A 171 -10.38 13.45 4.03
CA GLN A 171 -11.32 12.72 3.18
C GLN A 171 -10.96 11.24 3.01
N MET A 172 -9.72 10.85 3.33
CA MET A 172 -9.24 9.47 3.27
C MET A 172 -9.70 8.64 4.47
N LEU A 173 -10.08 9.26 5.59
CA LEU A 173 -10.49 8.53 6.79
C LEU A 173 -11.73 7.66 6.53
N THR A 174 -11.75 6.49 7.14
CA THR A 174 -12.92 5.61 7.15
C THR A 174 -13.98 6.13 8.12
N LYS A 175 -15.23 5.68 7.96
CA LYS A 175 -16.32 5.99 8.89
C LYS A 175 -15.93 5.63 10.34
N GLN A 176 -15.36 4.44 10.52
CA GLN A 176 -14.89 3.98 11.83
C GLN A 176 -13.82 4.91 12.42
N SER A 177 -12.84 5.34 11.62
CA SER A 177 -11.81 6.28 12.08
C SER A 177 -12.40 7.63 12.51
N ILE A 178 -13.41 8.15 11.80
CA ILE A 178 -14.08 9.39 12.20
C ILE A 178 -14.89 9.19 13.47
N GLU A 179 -15.60 8.08 13.63
CA GLU A 179 -16.33 7.82 14.87
C GLU A 179 -15.41 7.74 16.09
N GLU A 180 -14.29 7.04 15.97
CA GLU A 180 -13.28 6.97 17.03
C GLU A 180 -12.65 8.34 17.30
N PHE A 181 -12.34 9.08 16.24
CA PHE A 181 -11.85 10.45 16.31
C PHE A 181 -12.82 11.33 17.10
N LEU A 182 -14.12 11.32 16.78
CA LEU A 182 -15.14 12.12 17.47
C LEU A 182 -15.39 11.69 18.93
N ARG A 183 -15.21 10.41 19.27
CA ARG A 183 -15.38 9.92 20.66
C ARG A 183 -14.28 10.39 21.61
N ARG A 184 -13.10 10.74 21.09
CA ARG A 184 -11.89 10.97 21.89
C ARG A 184 -11.84 12.35 22.56
N ASP A 185 -12.68 13.31 22.16
CA ASP A 185 -12.82 14.65 22.77
C ASP A 185 -11.50 15.39 23.08
N PHE A 186 -10.45 15.16 22.27
CA PHE A 186 -9.11 15.76 22.45
C PHE A 186 -8.85 16.99 21.55
N PHE A 187 -9.81 17.39 20.70
CA PHE A 187 -9.57 18.48 19.77
C PHE A 187 -9.76 19.84 20.42
N ASN A 188 -8.68 20.62 20.48
CA ASN A 188 -8.75 22.02 20.84
C ASN A 188 -9.17 22.89 19.63
N VAL A 189 -10.32 22.57 19.02
CA VAL A 189 -10.86 23.28 17.85
C VAL A 189 -12.38 23.50 18.00
N PRO A 190 -12.96 24.57 17.43
CA PRO A 190 -14.39 24.81 17.52
C PRO A 190 -15.22 23.66 16.90
N GLU A 191 -16.29 23.25 17.56
CA GLU A 191 -17.17 22.16 17.12
C GLU A 191 -17.77 22.44 15.74
N VAL A 192 -17.94 23.72 15.37
CA VAL A 192 -18.39 24.13 14.05
C VAL A 192 -17.41 23.69 12.95
N ASP A 193 -16.10 23.68 13.21
CA ASP A 193 -15.10 23.27 12.24
C ASP A 193 -15.05 21.73 12.13
N ILE A 194 -15.22 21.02 13.25
CA ILE A 194 -15.40 19.57 13.26
C ILE A 194 -16.61 19.18 12.41
N PHE A 195 -17.75 19.82 12.66
CA PHE A 195 -18.99 19.57 11.93
C PHE A 195 -18.82 19.80 10.42
N ARG A 196 -18.19 20.91 10.02
CA ARG A 196 -17.92 21.21 8.61
C ARG A 196 -17.04 20.15 7.94
N ALA A 197 -16.00 19.69 8.62
CA ALA A 197 -15.09 18.67 8.08
C ALA A 197 -15.81 17.34 7.87
N VAL A 198 -16.60 16.89 8.86
CA VAL A 198 -17.40 15.66 8.78
C VAL A 198 -18.50 15.77 7.71
N TRP A 199 -19.16 16.93 7.61
CA TRP A 199 -20.13 17.18 6.54
C TRP A 199 -19.50 17.07 5.15
N LYS A 200 -18.36 17.75 4.92
CA LYS A 200 -17.61 17.69 3.66
C LYS A 200 -17.20 16.24 3.34
N TRP A 201 -16.74 15.50 4.34
CA TRP A 201 -16.42 14.06 4.20
C TRP A 201 -17.62 13.22 3.77
N SER A 202 -18.77 13.42 4.41
CA SER A 202 -20.00 12.68 4.10
C SER A 202 -20.52 12.96 2.69
N ASP A 203 -20.51 14.23 2.28
CA ASP A 203 -20.97 14.65 0.95
C ASP A 203 -20.10 14.04 -0.16
N LYS A 204 -18.77 14.07 0.00
CA LYS A 204 -17.83 13.50 -0.99
C LYS A 204 -17.98 11.98 -1.13
N LYS A 205 -18.24 11.25 -0.03
CA LYS A 205 -18.51 9.80 -0.07
C LYS A 205 -19.86 9.48 -0.72
N SER A 206 -20.86 10.35 -0.54
CA SER A 206 -22.19 10.19 -1.14
C SER A 206 -22.18 10.38 -2.66
N GLN A 207 -21.33 11.27 -3.18
CA GLN A 207 -21.17 11.51 -4.62
C GLN A 207 -20.28 10.47 -5.33
N GLY A 208 -19.36 9.81 -4.61
CA GLY A 208 -18.49 8.75 -5.13
C GLY A 208 -19.17 7.37 -5.28
N GLY A 209 -20.35 7.17 -4.69
CA GLY A 209 -21.09 5.90 -4.74
C GLY A 209 -21.94 5.67 -5.99
N HIS A 210 -21.81 6.51 -7.03
CA HIS A 210 -22.69 6.50 -8.22
C HIS A 210 -22.01 6.05 -9.52
N GLN A 211 -20.92 5.27 -9.47
CA GLN A 211 -20.30 4.69 -10.68
C GLN A 211 -20.31 3.15 -10.77
N ASP A 212 -20.88 2.42 -9.79
CA ASP A 212 -21.11 0.98 -9.91
C ASP A 212 -22.58 0.62 -9.62
N SER A 213 -23.45 0.88 -10.59
CA SER A 213 -24.74 0.17 -10.73
C SER A 213 -25.27 0.26 -12.16
N GLY A 214 -24.38 0.07 -13.14
CA GLY A 214 -24.77 -0.14 -14.53
C GLY A 214 -24.82 -1.62 -14.84
N LEU A 215 -25.86 -2.34 -14.42
CA LEU A 215 -26.45 -3.51 -15.11
C LEU A 215 -27.65 -4.05 -14.31
N ALA A 216 -28.70 -4.43 -15.05
CA ALA A 216 -29.97 -5.01 -14.62
C ALA A 216 -31.09 -4.04 -14.14
N ARG A 217 -31.61 -3.23 -15.08
CA ARG A 217 -33.08 -3.09 -15.20
C ARG A 217 -33.51 -3.80 -16.48
N THR A 218 -33.80 -5.09 -16.38
CA THR A 218 -34.77 -5.72 -17.28
C THR A 218 -36.03 -5.91 -16.47
N SER A 219 -37.08 -5.19 -16.85
CA SER A 219 -38.46 -5.50 -16.52
C SER A 219 -39.26 -5.48 -17.83
N PRO A 220 -40.34 -6.28 -17.89
CA PRO A 220 -40.68 -7.08 -19.06
C PRO A 220 -41.65 -6.34 -20.00
N PRO A 221 -41.82 -6.77 -21.26
CA PRO A 221 -43.02 -6.45 -22.00
C PRO A 221 -44.08 -7.51 -21.75
N HIS A 222 -45.17 -7.08 -21.10
CA HIS A 222 -46.46 -7.75 -21.18
C HIS A 222 -46.97 -7.75 -22.63
N GLU A 223 -47.48 -8.92 -23.01
CA GLU A 223 -48.43 -9.30 -24.05
C GLU A 223 -49.14 -8.18 -24.83
N TYR A 224 -49.27 -8.39 -26.15
CA TYR A 224 -50.56 -8.20 -26.85
C TYR A 224 -50.72 -9.22 -27.99
N ARG A 225 -51.81 -9.99 -27.88
CA ARG A 225 -52.49 -10.90 -28.83
C ARG A 225 -51.93 -12.29 -29.05
#